data_AF-A0A7S0V4J0-F1
#
_entry.id   AF-A0A7S0V4J0-F1
#
_cell.length_a   1.000
_cell.length_b   1.000
_cell.length_c   1.000
_cell.angle_alpha   90.00
_cell.angle_beta   90.00
_cell.angle_gamma   90.00
#
_symmetry.space_group_name_H-M   'P 1'
#
loop_
_entity.id
_entity.type
_entity.pdbx_description
1 polymer ?
#
loop_
_entity_poly.entity_id
_entity_poly.type
_entity_poly.pdbx_seq_one_letter_code
_entity_poly.pdbx_strand_id
1 'polypeptide(L)'
;RLPLPTVGRLLSPPGDTIRVASSYSAASPSAGPAGGGQLLTVSGSGLDPSAPHECVFGGAEAGPPAYPSSSTTLVCSTPPWPLPEGPANLTVWAGGEALYQYPE
;
A
#
# COMPACT_ATOMS: atom_id res chain seq x y z
N ARG A 1 -25.53 45.99 -5.72
CA ARG A 1 -25.85 44.60 -5.31
C ARG A 1 -25.19 43.67 -6.33
N LEU A 2 -24.02 43.12 -6.04
CA LEU A 2 -23.38 42.13 -6.92
C LEU A 2 -23.99 40.74 -6.65
N PRO A 3 -24.20 39.89 -7.69
CA PRO A 3 -24.65 38.51 -7.48
C PRO A 3 -23.52 37.67 -6.86
N LEU A 4 -23.89 36.78 -5.94
CA LEU A 4 -23.00 35.80 -5.31
C LEU A 4 -22.45 34.82 -6.37
N PRO A 5 -21.20 34.34 -6.26
CA PRO A 5 -20.73 33.27 -7.11
C PRO A 5 -21.50 32.00 -6.76
N THR A 6 -22.34 31.53 -7.67
CA THR A 6 -22.91 30.18 -7.59
C THR A 6 -21.74 29.21 -7.68
N VAL A 7 -21.34 28.65 -6.54
CA VAL A 7 -20.46 27.48 -6.51
C VAL A 7 -21.24 26.38 -7.24
N GLY A 8 -20.95 26.22 -8.53
CA GLY A 8 -21.42 25.08 -9.30
C GLY A 8 -20.82 23.85 -8.63
N ARG A 9 -21.65 23.12 -7.88
CA ARG A 9 -21.31 21.78 -7.41
C ARG A 9 -21.05 20.97 -8.67
N LEU A 10 -19.77 20.74 -8.99
CA LEU A 10 -19.34 19.82 -10.03
C LEU A 10 -19.82 18.43 -9.60
N LEU A 11 -21.09 18.14 -9.91
CA LEU A 11 -21.66 16.82 -9.79
C LEU A 11 -20.92 15.98 -10.83
N SER A 12 -20.14 15.00 -10.38
CA SER A 12 -19.51 14.05 -11.27
C SER A 12 -20.57 13.49 -12.24
N PRO A 13 -20.28 13.43 -13.55
CA PRO A 13 -21.24 12.98 -14.54
C PRO A 13 -21.76 11.57 -14.18
N PRO A 14 -23.04 11.26 -14.48
CA PRO A 14 -23.61 9.95 -14.22
C PRO A 14 -22.87 8.91 -15.06
N GLY A 15 -22.00 8.13 -14.41
CA GLY A 15 -21.04 7.23 -15.05
C GLY A 15 -19.72 7.11 -14.27
N ASP A 16 -19.42 8.06 -13.38
CA ASP A 16 -18.30 7.97 -12.46
C ASP A 16 -18.51 6.80 -11.48
N THR A 17 -17.65 5.79 -11.57
CA THR A 17 -17.66 4.64 -10.66
C THR A 17 -16.85 4.99 -9.42
N ILE A 18 -17.46 4.93 -8.24
CA ILE A 18 -16.72 5.01 -6.98
C ILE A 18 -15.86 3.74 -6.88
N ARG A 19 -14.54 3.90 -6.98
CA ARG A 19 -13.59 2.83 -6.68
C ARG A 19 -13.10 3.02 -5.26
N VAL A 20 -13.18 1.96 -4.47
CA VAL A 20 -12.54 1.95 -3.15
C VAL A 20 -11.04 1.81 -3.38
N ALA A 21 -10.26 2.70 -2.79
CA ALA A 21 -8.80 2.59 -2.84
C ALA A 21 -8.36 1.33 -2.11
N SER A 22 -7.33 0.66 -2.65
CA SER A 22 -6.72 -0.50 -2.01
C SER A 22 -6.08 -0.09 -0.68
N SER A 23 -6.18 -0.97 0.31
CA SER A 23 -5.63 -0.73 1.65
C SER A 23 -5.01 -1.98 2.23
N TYR A 24 -4.13 -1.80 3.20
CA TYR A 24 -3.57 -2.89 4.00
C TYR A 24 -3.71 -2.57 5.49
N SER A 25 -3.78 -3.61 6.33
CA SER A 25 -4.00 -3.47 7.77
C SER A 25 -2.93 -4.12 8.62
N ALA A 26 -2.36 -5.24 8.18
CA ALA A 26 -1.39 -5.99 8.96
C ALA A 26 -0.32 -6.64 8.09
N ALA A 27 0.85 -6.89 8.67
CA ALA A 27 1.92 -7.67 8.06
C ALA A 27 2.51 -8.65 9.08
N SER A 28 2.71 -9.90 8.68
CA SER A 28 3.25 -10.95 9.56
C SER A 28 4.25 -11.85 8.81
N PRO A 29 5.42 -12.17 9.40
CA PRO A 29 5.89 -11.75 10.72
C PRO A 29 6.25 -10.25 10.77
N SER A 30 6.17 -9.64 11.95
CA SER A 30 6.53 -8.23 12.18
C SER A 30 8.04 -7.99 12.39
N ALA A 31 8.84 -9.07 12.39
CA ALA A 31 10.28 -9.04 12.54
C ALA A 31 10.94 -10.09 11.66
N GLY A 32 12.20 -9.85 11.30
CA GLY A 32 12.99 -10.74 10.47
C GLY A 32 14.49 -10.42 10.52
N PRO A 33 15.33 -11.25 9.89
CA PRO A 33 16.77 -11.02 9.83
C PRO A 33 17.11 -9.75 9.04
N ALA A 34 18.08 -8.98 9.55
CA ALA A 34 18.62 -7.80 8.85
C ALA A 34 19.28 -8.16 7.50
N GLY A 35 19.66 -9.43 7.28
CA GLY A 35 20.14 -9.90 5.98
C GLY A 35 19.09 -9.90 4.86
N GLY A 36 17.82 -9.62 5.18
CA GLY A 36 16.72 -9.68 4.21
C GLY A 36 16.27 -11.10 3.88
N GLY A 37 15.40 -11.22 2.88
CA GLY A 37 14.91 -12.50 2.36
C GLY A 37 13.76 -13.13 3.17
N GLN A 38 13.28 -12.46 4.21
CA GLN A 38 12.13 -12.95 4.98
C GLN A 38 10.83 -12.70 4.21
N LEU A 39 9.98 -13.72 4.09
CA LEU A 39 8.65 -13.56 3.52
C LEU A 39 7.70 -12.97 4.57
N LEU A 40 7.07 -11.83 4.24
CA LEU A 40 5.98 -11.22 4.98
C LEU A 40 4.67 -11.41 4.22
N THR A 41 3.65 -11.81 4.95
CA THR A 41 2.26 -11.82 4.50
C THR A 41 1.59 -10.54 4.92
N VAL A 42 1.24 -9.71 3.96
CA VAL A 42 0.46 -8.47 4.13
C VAL A 42 -1.01 -8.77 3.89
N SER A 43 -1.83 -8.41 4.86
CA SER A 43 -3.29 -8.52 4.81
C SER A 43 -3.92 -7.17 4.50
N GLY A 44 -4.94 -7.15 3.65
CA GLY A 44 -5.57 -5.92 3.19
C GLY A 44 -6.90 -6.13 2.48
N SER A 45 -7.27 -5.16 1.64
CA SER A 45 -8.51 -5.17 0.86
C SER A 45 -8.32 -4.42 -0.45
N GLY A 46 -8.91 -4.94 -1.52
CA GLY A 46 -8.81 -4.34 -2.85
C GLY A 46 -7.42 -4.45 -3.48
N LEU A 47 -6.57 -5.38 -3.02
CA LEU A 47 -5.26 -5.63 -3.61
C LEU A 47 -5.45 -6.23 -5.01
N ASP A 48 -4.88 -5.61 -6.04
CA ASP A 48 -5.10 -6.08 -7.42
C ASP A 48 -4.08 -7.18 -7.78
N PRO A 49 -4.49 -8.45 -7.96
CA PRO A 49 -3.57 -9.55 -8.25
C PRO A 49 -2.92 -9.46 -9.64
N SER A 50 -3.42 -8.58 -10.51
CA SER A 50 -2.85 -8.33 -11.85
C SER A 50 -1.85 -7.18 -11.87
N ALA A 51 -1.75 -6.39 -10.79
CA ALA A 51 -0.81 -5.29 -10.67
C ALA A 51 0.36 -5.64 -9.73
N PRO A 52 1.60 -5.21 -10.06
CA PRO A 52 2.73 -5.37 -9.17
C PRO A 52 2.58 -4.46 -7.96
N HIS A 53 2.95 -4.99 -6.80
CA HIS A 53 3.02 -4.29 -5.53
C HIS A 53 4.45 -4.28 -5.00
N GLU A 54 4.84 -3.20 -4.34
CA GLU A 54 6.18 -3.03 -3.77
C GLU A 54 6.06 -2.74 -2.27
N CYS A 55 6.70 -3.58 -1.46
CA CYS A 55 6.78 -3.36 -0.03
C CYS A 55 8.05 -2.55 0.29
N VAL A 56 7.87 -1.33 0.78
CA VAL A 56 8.95 -0.41 1.13
C VAL A 56 9.10 -0.34 2.64
N PHE A 57 10.33 -0.54 3.10
CA PHE A 57 10.71 -0.55 4.51
C PHE A 57 11.54 0.70 4.82
N GLY A 58 11.20 1.41 5.89
CA GLY A 58 11.91 2.63 6.32
C GLY A 58 11.84 3.80 5.34
N GLY A 59 10.97 3.72 4.32
CA GLY A 59 10.81 4.76 3.30
C GLY A 59 11.88 4.79 2.20
N ALA A 60 12.80 3.83 2.17
CA ALA A 60 13.87 3.79 1.17
C ALA A 60 14.13 2.38 0.61
N GLU A 61 14.02 1.34 1.44
CA GLU A 61 14.39 -0.02 1.05
C GLU A 61 13.16 -0.75 0.49
N ALA A 62 13.10 -0.90 -0.83
CA ALA A 62 12.04 -1.65 -1.51
C ALA A 62 12.44 -3.12 -1.67
N GLY A 63 11.53 -4.02 -1.32
CA GLY A 63 11.61 -5.42 -1.75
C GLY A 63 11.36 -5.56 -3.25
N PRO A 64 11.62 -6.74 -3.84
CA PRO A 64 11.24 -7.02 -5.21
C PRO A 64 9.73 -6.90 -5.42
N PRO A 65 9.27 -6.58 -6.64
CA PRO A 65 7.85 -6.50 -6.94
C PRO A 65 7.19 -7.86 -6.68
N ALA A 66 6.05 -7.81 -6.01
CA ALA A 66 5.25 -8.96 -5.62
C ALA A 66 3.83 -8.85 -6.18
N TYR A 67 3.22 -10.00 -6.47
CA TYR A 67 1.84 -10.08 -6.90
C TYR A 67 0.98 -10.57 -5.74
N PRO A 68 -0.15 -9.90 -5.45
CA PRO A 68 -1.11 -10.40 -4.48
C PRO A 68 -1.59 -11.81 -4.87
N SER A 69 -1.67 -12.70 -3.88
CA SER A 69 -2.26 -14.03 -4.08
C SER A 69 -3.79 -13.93 -4.20
N SER A 70 -4.37 -12.93 -3.53
CA SER A 70 -5.80 -12.64 -3.50
C SER A 70 -6.03 -11.14 -3.31
N SER A 71 -7.27 -10.68 -3.44
CA SER A 71 -7.65 -9.29 -3.19
C SER A 71 -7.47 -8.80 -1.74
N THR A 72 -7.06 -9.70 -0.85
CA THR A 72 -6.85 -9.47 0.58
C THR A 72 -5.47 -9.89 1.07
N THR A 73 -4.62 -10.49 0.23
CA THR A 73 -3.37 -11.11 0.66
C THR A 73 -2.26 -10.86 -0.34
N LEU A 74 -1.18 -10.24 0.12
CA LEU A 74 0.06 -9.99 -0.62
C LEU A 74 1.23 -10.63 0.13
N VAL A 75 2.16 -11.25 -0.59
CA VAL A 75 3.37 -11.83 -0.01
C VAL A 75 4.57 -11.07 -0.54
N CYS A 76 5.28 -10.37 0.34
CA CYS A 76 6.49 -9.61 0.02
C CYS A 76 7.71 -10.26 0.65
N SER A 77 8.89 -10.07 0.07
CA SER A 77 10.16 -10.40 0.71
C SER A 77 10.85 -9.16 1.25
N THR A 78 11.45 -9.23 2.43
CA THR A 78 12.24 -8.12 2.98
C THR A 78 13.53 -7.90 2.18
N PRO A 79 13.91 -6.65 1.89
CA PRO A 79 15.24 -6.33 1.41
C PRO A 79 16.29 -6.48 2.52
N PRO A 80 17.59 -6.56 2.18
CA PRO A 80 18.67 -6.45 3.16
C PRO A 80 18.61 -5.08 3.84
N TRP A 81 18.65 -5.07 5.17
CA TRP A 81 18.53 -3.88 5.99
C TRP A 81 19.91 -3.27 6.25
N PRO A 82 20.19 -2.02 5.81
CA PRO A 82 21.53 -1.42 5.90
C PRO A 82 21.86 -0.87 7.30
N LEU A 83 20.87 -0.76 8.18
CA LEU A 83 21.01 -0.19 9.52
C LEU A 83 21.12 -1.27 10.61
N PRO A 84 21.60 -0.93 11.82
CA PRO A 84 21.48 -1.80 12.99
C PRO A 84 20.03 -2.20 13.26
N GLU A 85 19.84 -3.25 14.07
CA GLU A 85 18.51 -3.69 14.48
C GLU A 85 17.64 -2.52 14.97
N GLY A 86 16.43 -2.40 14.42
CA GLY A 86 15.57 -1.27 14.73
C GLY A 86 14.20 -1.37 14.03
N PRO A 87 13.24 -0.55 14.48
CA PRO A 87 11.91 -0.51 13.88
C PRO A 87 11.96 0.09 12.47
N ALA A 88 11.28 -0.55 11.53
CA ALA A 88 11.09 -0.05 10.18
C ALA A 88 9.59 0.16 9.92
N ASN A 89 9.22 1.33 9.39
CA ASN A 89 7.86 1.54 8.89
C ASN A 89 7.69 0.77 7.59
N LEU A 90 6.59 0.04 7.45
CA LEU A 90 6.19 -0.62 6.22
C LEU A 90 5.22 0.26 5.45
N THR A 91 5.49 0.50 4.18
CA THR A 91 4.58 1.15 3.24
C THR A 91 4.43 0.26 2.01
N VAL A 92 3.19 -0.06 1.64
CA VAL A 92 2.91 -0.85 0.44
C VAL A 92 2.54 0.08 -0.69
N TRP A 93 3.13 -0.13 -1.86
CA TRP A 93 2.87 0.62 -3.07
C TRP A 93 2.21 -0.30 -4.10
N ALA A 94 1.26 0.23 -4.88
CA ALA A 94 0.63 -0.46 -5.99
C ALA A 94 0.62 0.47 -7.20
N GLY A 95 1.25 0.06 -8.32
CA GLY A 95 1.24 0.86 -9.55
C GLY A 95 1.78 2.29 -9.42
N GLY A 96 2.67 2.55 -8.45
CA GLY A 96 3.22 3.89 -8.16
C GLY A 96 2.43 4.72 -7.14
N GLU A 97 1.40 4.14 -6.51
CA GLU A 97 0.57 4.79 -5.49
C GLU A 97 0.81 4.12 -4.13
N ALA A 98 1.04 4.91 -3.07
CA ALA A 98 1.13 4.37 -1.72
C ALA A 98 -0.28 3.99 -1.22
N LEU A 99 -0.43 2.72 -0.79
CA LEU A 99 -1.68 2.21 -0.25
C LEU A 99 -1.96 2.81 1.13
N TYR A 100 -3.24 2.98 1.43
CA TYR A 100 -3.66 3.44 2.75
C TYR A 100 -3.44 2.33 3.78
N GLN A 101 -2.70 2.63 4.86
CA GLN A 101 -2.60 1.76 6.01
C GLN A 101 -3.77 1.99 6.94
N TYR A 102 -4.63 1.00 7.10
CA TYR A 102 -5.69 1.04 8.09
C TYR A 102 -5.08 0.79 9.47
N PRO A 103 -5.32 1.65 10.47
CA PRO A 103 -4.89 1.35 11.84
C PRO A 103 -5.63 0.10 12.33
N GLU A 104 -4.85 -0.84 12.87
CA GLU A 104 -5.35 -2.06 13.52
C GLU A 104 -6.21 -1.75 14.76
#